data_AF-A0A9X1S164-F1
#
_entry.id   AF-A0A9X1S164-F1
#
_cell.length_a   1.000
_cell.length_b   1.000
_cell.length_c   1.000
_cell.angle_alpha   90.00
_cell.angle_beta   90.00
_cell.angle_gamma   90.00
#
_symmetry.space_group_name_H-M   'P 1'
#
loop_
_entity.id
_entity.type
_entity.pdbx_description
1 polymer ?
#
loop_
_entity_poly.entity_id
_entity_poly.type
_entity_poly.pdbx_seq_one_letter_code
_entity_poly.pdbx_strand_id
1 'polypeptide(L)'
;MSSLNAASGTEFSERSAGALYCVAESAPDAALAFFSELFAMRPGGQGLCDAELAASADDVSAADAAGCIADGTHRQFTVDQAQQLPTNPQTGGAGTPTLVVNGEYVAITGDVDADLLSRLGG
;
A
#
# COMPACT_ATOMS: atom_id res chain seq x y z
N MET A 1 -9.45 3.68 1.71
CA MET A 1 -8.36 4.23 0.87
C MET A 1 -7.73 5.46 1.54
N SER A 2 -7.00 5.33 2.65
CA SER A 2 -6.85 6.48 3.57
C SER A 2 -5.48 6.74 4.22
N SER A 3 -4.37 6.09 3.84
CA SER A 3 -3.06 6.52 4.36
C SER A 3 -2.38 7.55 3.45
N LEU A 4 -2.23 7.27 2.15
CA LEU A 4 -1.58 8.19 1.21
C LEU A 4 -2.54 9.28 0.67
N ASN A 5 -3.82 8.97 0.48
CA ASN A 5 -4.85 9.93 0.04
C ASN A 5 -5.17 10.94 1.13
N ALA A 6 -5.06 10.55 2.40
CA ALA A 6 -5.17 11.49 3.51
C ALA A 6 -4.00 12.49 3.54
N ALA A 7 -2.83 12.10 3.01
CA ALA A 7 -1.66 12.96 2.90
C ALA A 7 -1.65 13.82 1.62
N SER A 8 -2.19 13.33 0.49
CA SER A 8 -2.19 14.04 -0.80
C SER A 8 -3.53 14.71 -1.17
N GLY A 9 -4.66 14.28 -0.59
CA GLY A 9 -5.99 14.76 -0.97
C GLY A 9 -6.42 14.39 -2.41
N THR A 10 -5.76 13.43 -3.04
CA THR A 10 -5.92 13.05 -4.47
C THR A 10 -5.86 11.53 -4.67
N GLU A 11 -5.95 11.05 -5.91
CA GLU A 11 -5.83 9.63 -6.32
C GLU A 11 -4.42 9.01 -6.12
N PHE A 12 -3.53 9.66 -5.38
CA PHE A 12 -2.15 9.22 -5.23
C PHE A 12 -2.04 7.81 -4.59
N SER A 13 -2.90 7.45 -3.64
CA SER A 13 -2.92 6.08 -3.08
C SER A 13 -3.23 5.05 -4.14
N GLU A 14 -4.18 5.34 -5.03
CA GLU A 14 -4.62 4.38 -6.05
C GLU A 14 -3.52 4.18 -7.09
N ARG A 15 -2.87 5.28 -7.53
CA ARG A 15 -1.70 5.20 -8.42
C ARG A 15 -0.55 4.44 -7.77
N SER A 16 -0.22 4.77 -6.52
CA SER A 16 0.90 4.14 -5.80
C SER A 16 0.64 2.66 -5.51
N ALA A 17 -0.57 2.32 -5.08
CA ALA A 17 -0.95 0.93 -4.83
C ALA A 17 -0.96 0.13 -6.14
N GLY A 18 -1.51 0.69 -7.23
CA GLY A 18 -1.48 0.05 -8.54
C GLY A 18 -0.05 -0.19 -9.03
N ALA A 19 0.82 0.81 -8.86
CA ALA A 19 2.23 0.69 -9.22
C ALA A 19 2.96 -0.37 -8.40
N LEU A 20 2.67 -0.48 -7.10
CA LEU A 20 3.24 -1.53 -6.26
C LEU A 20 2.85 -2.93 -6.76
N TYR A 21 1.60 -3.13 -7.20
CA TYR A 21 1.19 -4.41 -7.80
C TYR A 21 1.91 -4.69 -9.11
N CYS A 22 2.12 -3.68 -9.97
CA CYS A 22 2.93 -3.84 -11.17
C CYS A 22 4.37 -4.27 -10.85
N VAL A 23 5.00 -3.68 -9.83
CA VAL A 23 6.33 -4.08 -9.36
C VAL A 23 6.30 -5.49 -8.77
N ALA A 24 5.31 -5.82 -7.95
CA ALA A 24 5.22 -7.15 -7.35
C ALA A 24 5.03 -8.27 -8.40
N GLU A 25 4.35 -7.98 -9.51
CA GLU A 25 4.14 -8.94 -10.60
C GLU A 25 5.38 -9.12 -11.49
N SER A 26 6.08 -8.02 -11.81
CA SER A 26 7.22 -8.03 -12.74
C SER A 26 8.58 -8.22 -12.07
N ALA A 27 8.75 -7.73 -10.85
CA ALA A 27 9.98 -7.73 -10.08
C ALA A 27 9.68 -7.97 -8.57
N PRO A 28 9.21 -9.17 -8.19
CA PRO A 28 8.74 -9.45 -6.82
C PRO A 28 9.79 -9.18 -5.74
N ASP A 29 11.07 -9.39 -6.04
CA ASP A 29 12.19 -9.12 -5.11
C ASP A 29 12.37 -7.62 -4.82
N ALA A 30 11.92 -6.73 -5.72
CA ALA A 30 11.97 -5.28 -5.56
C ALA A 30 10.74 -4.70 -4.85
N ALA A 31 9.65 -5.47 -4.71
CA ALA A 31 8.36 -4.97 -4.23
C ALA A 31 8.44 -4.36 -2.82
N LEU A 32 9.19 -4.97 -1.91
CA LEU A 32 9.35 -4.44 -0.55
C LEU A 32 10.18 -3.15 -0.52
N ALA A 33 11.21 -3.07 -1.36
CA ALA A 33 12.02 -1.86 -1.49
C ALA A 33 11.16 -0.71 -2.05
N PHE A 34 10.43 -0.96 -3.13
CA PHE A 34 9.50 0.00 -3.73
C PHE A 34 8.42 0.46 -2.73
N PHE A 35 7.78 -0.49 -2.02
CA PHE A 35 6.81 -0.17 -0.97
C PHE A 35 7.38 0.78 0.08
N SER A 36 8.61 0.51 0.52
CA SER A 36 9.28 1.34 1.53
C SER A 36 9.55 2.74 0.99
N GLU A 37 9.97 2.88 -0.27
CA GLU A 37 10.15 4.18 -0.92
C GLU A 37 8.84 4.96 -1.00
N LEU A 38 7.73 4.34 -1.42
CA LEU A 38 6.43 5.01 -1.53
C LEU A 38 5.97 5.65 -0.20
N PHE A 39 6.25 5.02 0.94
CA PHE A 39 5.93 5.57 2.27
C PHE A 39 6.95 6.59 2.78
N ALA A 40 8.20 6.49 2.31
CA ALA A 40 9.25 7.48 2.58
C ALA A 40 9.00 8.77 1.79
N MET A 41 8.42 8.67 0.60
CA MET A 41 7.94 9.80 -0.16
C MET A 41 6.87 10.52 0.68
N ARG A 42 7.15 11.77 1.05
CA ARG A 42 6.22 12.66 1.73
C ARG A 42 5.67 13.68 0.72
N PRO A 43 4.93 13.27 -0.32
CA PRO A 43 4.50 14.21 -1.33
C PRO A 43 3.41 15.12 -0.76
N GLY A 44 3.54 16.42 -1.00
CA GLY A 44 2.45 17.37 -0.81
C GLY A 44 1.57 17.46 -2.05
N GLY A 45 0.40 18.07 -1.91
CA GLY A 45 -0.51 18.30 -3.04
C GLY A 45 -0.88 16.99 -3.74
N GLN A 46 -0.91 16.98 -5.07
CA GLN A 46 -1.49 15.89 -5.85
C GLN A 46 -0.78 14.53 -5.82
N GLY A 47 0.37 14.42 -5.14
CA GLY A 47 1.19 13.19 -5.17
C GLY A 47 1.96 13.02 -6.48
N LEU A 48 2.74 11.95 -6.58
CA LEU A 48 3.44 11.58 -7.82
C LEU A 48 2.43 11.14 -8.89
N CYS A 49 2.74 11.43 -10.15
CA CYS A 49 2.08 10.88 -11.32
C CYS A 49 2.66 9.51 -11.71
N ASP A 50 2.05 8.84 -12.70
CA ASP A 50 2.47 7.49 -13.12
C ASP A 50 3.91 7.45 -13.65
N ALA A 51 4.32 8.49 -14.38
CA ALA A 51 5.69 8.58 -14.89
C ALA A 51 6.72 8.71 -13.75
N GLU A 52 6.40 9.46 -12.70
CA GLU A 52 7.26 9.60 -11.52
C GLU A 52 7.29 8.30 -10.70
N LEU A 53 6.17 7.57 -10.62
CA LEU A 53 6.13 6.26 -9.99
C LEU A 53 6.92 5.21 -10.78
N ALA A 54 6.86 5.24 -12.11
CA ALA A 54 7.67 4.37 -12.97
C ALA A 54 9.17 4.65 -12.83
N ALA A 55 9.56 5.92 -12.68
CA ALA A 55 10.95 6.28 -12.40
C ALA A 55 11.43 5.73 -11.05
N SER A 56 10.61 5.84 -10.00
CA SER A 56 10.94 5.23 -8.69
C SER A 56 11.00 3.71 -8.74
N ALA A 57 10.19 3.05 -9.58
CA ALA A 57 10.31 1.61 -9.79
C ALA A 57 11.67 1.25 -10.44
N ASP A 58 12.17 2.08 -11.36
CA ASP A 58 13.51 1.89 -11.95
C ASP A 58 14.64 2.04 -10.91
N ASP A 59 14.52 2.96 -9.95
CA ASP A 59 15.50 3.15 -8.87
C ASP A 59 15.71 1.88 -8.03
N VAL A 60 14.69 1.02 -7.92
CA VAL A 60 14.77 -0.28 -7.25
C VAL A 60 14.93 -1.46 -8.20
N SER A 61 15.41 -1.20 -9.43
CA SER A 61 15.64 -2.20 -10.49
C SER A 61 14.38 -2.92 -10.98
N ALA A 62 13.23 -2.24 -10.98
CA ALA A 62 11.93 -2.74 -11.43
C ALA A 62 11.40 -2.00 -12.68
N ALA A 63 12.29 -1.63 -13.61
CA ALA A 63 11.95 -0.91 -14.84
C ALA A 63 10.86 -1.60 -15.70
N ASP A 64 10.78 -2.94 -15.64
CA ASP A 64 9.78 -3.72 -16.38
C ASP A 64 8.33 -3.40 -15.95
N ALA A 65 8.13 -2.81 -14.77
CA ALA A 65 6.82 -2.36 -14.30
C ALA A 65 6.30 -1.12 -15.04
N ALA A 66 7.16 -0.36 -15.73
CA ALA A 66 6.82 0.97 -16.26
C ALA A 66 5.59 0.97 -17.19
N GLY A 67 5.43 -0.03 -18.05
CA GLY A 67 4.26 -0.15 -18.93
C GLY A 67 2.96 -0.37 -18.15
N CYS A 68 2.98 -1.32 -17.20
CA CYS A 68 1.84 -1.61 -16.33
C CYS A 68 1.45 -0.39 -15.47
N ILE A 69 2.43 0.37 -14.97
CA ILE A 69 2.22 1.59 -14.20
C ILE A 69 1.55 2.66 -15.07
N ALA A 70 2.08 2.89 -16.28
CA ALA A 70 1.54 3.89 -17.20
C ALA A 70 0.10 3.57 -17.64
N ASP A 71 -0.22 2.29 -17.84
CA ASP A 71 -1.56 1.84 -18.20
C ASP A 71 -2.54 1.83 -17.01
N GLY A 72 -2.03 1.98 -15.78
CA GLY A 72 -2.84 1.92 -14.56
C GLY A 72 -3.48 0.55 -14.33
N THR A 73 -2.85 -0.54 -14.79
CA THR A 73 -3.42 -1.89 -14.90
C THR A 73 -4.10 -2.37 -13.61
N HIS A 74 -3.50 -2.08 -12.45
CA HIS A 74 -3.97 -2.57 -11.15
C HIS A 74 -4.79 -1.55 -10.33
N ARG A 75 -5.10 -0.37 -10.87
CA ARG A 75 -5.81 0.69 -10.10
C ARG A 75 -7.16 0.21 -9.58
N GLN A 76 -8.03 -0.32 -10.45
CA GLN A 76 -9.34 -0.79 -10.04
C GLN A 76 -9.26 -1.94 -9.02
N PHE A 77 -8.31 -2.85 -9.23
CA PHE A 77 -8.08 -3.93 -8.28
C PHE A 77 -7.80 -3.40 -6.87
N THR A 78 -6.97 -2.35 -6.73
CA THR A 78 -6.69 -1.77 -5.41
C THR A 78 -7.90 -1.09 -4.75
N VAL A 79 -8.77 -0.49 -5.56
CA VAL A 79 -10.06 0.06 -5.10
C VAL A 79 -10.95 -1.05 -4.55
N ASP A 80 -11.07 -2.16 -5.28
CA ASP A 80 -11.88 -3.31 -4.89
C ASP A 80 -11.33 -3.97 -3.62
N GLN A 81 -10.00 -4.10 -3.50
CA GLN A 81 -9.36 -4.63 -2.29
C GLN A 81 -9.58 -3.74 -1.07
N ALA A 82 -9.58 -2.41 -1.25
CA ALA A 82 -9.83 -1.48 -0.15
C ALA A 82 -11.27 -1.59 0.41
N GLN A 83 -12.23 -2.01 -0.42
CA GLN A 83 -13.62 -2.24 0.01
C GLN A 83 -13.80 -3.54 0.79
N GLN A 84 -12.84 -4.47 0.71
CA GLN A 84 -12.86 -5.76 1.41
C GLN A 84 -12.22 -5.70 2.80
N LEU A 85 -11.76 -4.52 3.25
CA LEU A 85 -11.18 -4.37 4.58
C LEU A 85 -12.20 -4.75 5.66
N PRO A 86 -11.81 -5.58 6.65
CA PRO A 86 -12.71 -5.94 7.73
C PRO A 86 -13.03 -4.71 8.59
N THR A 87 -14.27 -4.67 9.06
CA THR A 87 -14.72 -3.65 9.99
C THR A 87 -14.04 -3.82 11.34
N ASN A 88 -13.58 -2.71 11.93
CA ASN A 88 -13.11 -2.70 13.31
C ASN A 88 -14.27 -3.06 14.25
N PRO A 89 -14.15 -4.12 15.07
CA PRO A 89 -15.24 -4.61 15.92
C PRO A 89 -15.59 -3.67 17.08
N GLN A 90 -14.70 -2.74 17.45
CA GLN A 90 -14.92 -1.78 18.53
C GLN A 90 -15.63 -0.51 18.02
N THR A 91 -15.30 -0.06 16.80
CA THR A 91 -15.82 1.21 16.25
C THR A 91 -16.92 1.02 15.21
N GLY A 92 -17.05 -0.17 14.63
CA GLY A 92 -17.98 -0.45 13.53
C GLY A 92 -17.58 0.18 12.19
N GLY A 93 -16.40 0.80 12.08
CA GLY A 93 -15.88 1.39 10.85
C GLY A 93 -14.74 0.59 10.21
N ALA A 94 -14.54 0.75 8.89
CA ALA A 94 -13.39 0.21 8.17
C ALA A 94 -12.39 1.33 7.83
N GLY A 95 -11.09 1.05 7.93
CA GLY A 95 -10.06 2.08 7.77
C GLY A 95 -8.65 1.52 7.62
N THR A 96 -7.70 2.43 7.47
CA THR A 96 -6.27 2.10 7.35
C THR A 96 -5.49 2.85 8.44
N PRO A 97 -4.45 2.23 9.05
CA PRO A 97 -4.07 0.83 8.90
C PRO A 97 -5.09 -0.13 9.54
N THR A 98 -5.18 -1.35 9.00
CA THR A 98 -5.93 -2.48 9.58
C THR A 98 -4.96 -3.66 9.68
N LEU A 99 -4.93 -4.31 10.84
CA LEU A 99 -4.08 -5.48 11.10
C LEU A 99 -4.95 -6.70 11.38
N VAL A 100 -4.67 -7.79 10.67
CA VAL A 100 -5.33 -9.09 10.85
C VAL A 100 -4.26 -10.16 10.95
N VAL A 101 -4.31 -10.98 12.00
CA VAL A 101 -3.38 -12.08 12.23
C VAL A 101 -4.20 -13.36 12.35
N ASN A 102 -3.92 -14.37 11.51
CA ASN A 102 -4.67 -15.64 11.47
C ASN A 102 -6.20 -15.47 11.33
N GLY A 103 -6.64 -14.43 10.60
CA GLY A 103 -8.06 -14.13 10.40
C GLY A 103 -8.72 -13.33 11.53
N GLU A 104 -7.99 -13.03 12.61
CA GLU A 104 -8.49 -12.24 13.74
C GLU A 104 -8.06 -10.77 13.64
N TYR A 105 -9.02 -9.86 13.87
CA TYR A 105 -8.74 -8.42 13.91
C TYR A 105 -7.86 -8.10 15.13
N VAL A 106 -6.82 -7.30 14.92
CA VAL A 106 -5.93 -6.80 15.97
C VAL A 106 -6.09 -5.30 16.11
N ALA A 107 -6.39 -4.85 17.33
CA ALA A 107 -6.34 -3.42 17.67
C ALA A 107 -4.89 -2.95 17.69
N ILE A 108 -4.55 -1.97 16.87
CA ILE A 108 -3.18 -1.42 16.78
C ILE A 108 -2.99 -0.44 17.93
N THR A 109 -2.10 -0.78 18.85
CA THR A 109 -1.73 0.06 20.01
C THR A 109 -0.38 0.74 19.80
N GLY A 110 0.44 0.22 18.88
CA GLY A 110 1.81 0.68 18.65
C GLY A 110 2.85 -0.10 19.46
N ASP A 111 2.41 -1.03 20.31
CA ASP A 111 3.27 -2.01 20.99
C ASP A 111 3.36 -3.27 20.11
N VAL A 112 4.54 -3.49 19.50
CA VAL A 112 4.75 -4.63 18.58
C VAL A 112 4.63 -5.98 19.28
N ASP A 113 4.97 -6.07 20.56
CA ASP A 113 4.92 -7.33 21.31
C ASP A 113 3.45 -7.72 21.55
N ALA A 114 2.65 -6.73 21.97
CA ALA A 114 1.22 -6.90 22.21
C ALA A 114 0.40 -7.08 20.92
N ASP A 115 0.74 -6.33 19.87
CA ASP A 115 -0.03 -6.31 18.63
C ASP A 115 0.34 -7.52 17.73
N LEU A 116 1.60 -7.98 17.73
CA LEU A 116 2.08 -9.00 16.77
C LEU A 116 2.77 -10.20 17.43
N LEU A 117 3.87 -10.00 18.15
CA LEU A 117 4.77 -11.13 18.49
C LEU A 117 4.08 -12.16 19.38
N SER A 118 3.26 -11.71 20.34
CA SER A 118 2.47 -12.61 21.20
C SER A 118 1.47 -13.49 20.44
N ARG A 119 1.14 -13.15 19.19
CA ARG A 119 0.14 -13.84 18.35
C ARG A 119 0.72 -14.79 17.31
N LEU A 120 2.04 -14.73 17.07
CA LEU A 120 2.71 -15.55 16.06
C LEU A 120 3.13 -16.93 16.57
N GLY A 121 2.98 -17.19 17.88
CA GLY A 121 3.55 -18.37 18.53
C GLY A 121 5.07 -18.19 18.62
N GLY A 122 5.58 -18.00 19.84
CA GLY A 122 7.01 -17.76 20.08
C GLY A 122 7.93 -18.83 19.50
#